data_AF-A0A853SR39-F1
#
_entry.id   AF-A0A853SR39-F1
#
_cell.length_a   1.000
_cell.length_b   1.000
_cell.length_c   1.000
_cell.angle_alpha   90.00
_cell.angle_beta   90.00
_cell.angle_gamma   90.00
#
_symmetry.space_group_name_H-M   'P 1'
#
loop_
_entity.id
_entity.type
_entity.pdbx_description
1 polymer ?
#
loop_
_entity_poly.entity_id
_entity_poly.type
_entity_poly.pdbx_seq_one_letter_code
_entity_poly.pdbx_strand_id
1 'polypeptide(L)'
;MGLLGIIQLWHLRDKISIREIARRLDISRNTVRRYLRSETTEPSYSERRSVSELDKYSVQLSRWLKAETTKPRKQRRNLKQIH
;
A
#
# COMPACT_ATOMS: atom_id res chain seq x y z
N MET A 1 -4.21 14.38 -4.75
CA MET A 1 -2.79 14.25 -5.14
C MET A 1 -2.13 15.61 -5.00
N GLY A 2 -1.09 15.74 -4.19
CA GLY A 2 -0.39 17.02 -3.97
C GLY A 2 0.66 17.29 -5.05
N LEU A 3 1.06 18.56 -5.19
CA LEU A 3 2.04 19.05 -6.16
C LEU A 3 3.38 18.28 -6.12
N LEU A 4 3.86 17.92 -4.92
CA LEU A 4 5.08 17.13 -4.73
C LEU A 4 4.98 15.73 -5.36
N GLY A 5 3.83 15.06 -5.20
CA GLY A 5 3.62 13.73 -5.76
C GLY A 5 3.64 13.72 -7.28
N ILE A 6 3.15 14.79 -7.92
CA ILE A 6 3.19 14.95 -9.39
C ILE A 6 4.64 15.13 -9.86
N ILE A 7 5.42 15.99 -9.19
CA ILE A 7 6.83 16.22 -9.49
C ILE A 7 7.65 14.92 -9.39
N GLN A 8 7.44 14.15 -8.32
CA GLN A 8 8.12 12.89 -8.08
C GLN A 8 7.77 11.82 -9.10
N LEU A 9 6.47 11.66 -9.40
CA LEU A 9 6.01 10.70 -10.41
C LEU A 9 6.65 11.00 -11.77
N TRP A 10 6.61 12.25 -12.20
CA TRP A 10 7.18 12.66 -13.48
C TRP A 10 8.70 12.48 -13.53
N HIS A 11 9.42 12.74 -12.45
CA HIS A 11 10.88 12.60 -12.42
C HIS A 11 11.33 11.14 -12.27
N LEU A 12 10.76 10.38 -11.33
CA LEU A 12 11.20 9.03 -10.97
C LEU A 12 10.61 7.95 -11.88
N ARG A 13 9.33 8.08 -12.27
CA ARG A 13 8.63 7.08 -13.09
C ARG A 13 8.73 7.40 -14.57
N ASP A 14 8.38 8.62 -14.95
CA ASP A 14 8.30 9.01 -16.36
C ASP A 14 9.63 9.56 -16.90
N LYS A 15 10.65 9.71 -16.03
CA LYS A 15 12.00 10.21 -16.36
C LYS A 15 12.00 11.55 -17.10
N ILE A 16 11.01 12.39 -16.81
CA ILE A 16 10.86 13.72 -17.40
C ILE A 16 11.93 14.64 -16.82
N SER A 17 12.54 15.47 -17.66
CA SER A 17 13.57 16.40 -17.22
C SER A 17 13.02 17.44 -16.23
N ILE A 18 13.83 17.84 -15.25
CA ILE A 18 13.48 18.91 -14.27
C ILE A 18 13.01 20.19 -14.97
N ARG A 19 13.59 20.50 -16.13
CA ARG A 19 13.23 21.67 -16.93
C ARG A 19 11.81 21.59 -17.49
N GLU A 20 11.37 20.40 -17.85
CA GLU A 20 10.05 20.18 -18.44
C GLU A 20 8.97 20.10 -17.36
N ILE A 21 9.28 19.50 -16.21
CA ILE A 21 8.43 19.55 -15.01
C ILE A 21 8.19 21.02 -14.59
N ALA A 22 9.25 21.83 -14.56
CA ALA A 22 9.16 23.26 -14.24
C ALA A 22 8.30 24.05 -15.23
N ARG A 23 8.35 23.71 -16.53
CA ARG A 23 7.52 24.35 -17.57
C ARG A 23 6.05 23.96 -17.49
N ARG A 24 5.74 22.71 -17.12
CA ARG A 24 4.35 22.23 -17.05
C ARG A 24 3.62 22.71 -15.79
N LEU A 25 4.36 22.97 -14.71
CA LEU A 25 3.82 23.41 -13.42
C LEU A 25 4.01 24.92 -13.19
N ASP A 26 4.60 25.66 -14.14
CA ASP A 26 4.94 27.09 -14.02
C ASP A 26 5.66 27.47 -12.73
N ILE A 27 6.64 26.65 -12.34
CA ILE A 27 7.40 26.80 -11.10
C ILE A 27 8.89 26.89 -11.39
N SER A 28 9.62 27.60 -10.54
CA SER A 28 11.08 27.68 -10.68
C SER A 28 11.74 26.29 -10.66
N ARG A 29 12.73 26.09 -11.54
CA ARG A 29 13.57 24.87 -11.55
C ARG A 29 14.22 24.59 -10.17
N ASN A 30 14.48 25.65 -9.40
CA ASN A 30 15.06 25.53 -8.06
C ASN A 30 14.06 24.96 -7.05
N THR A 31 12.78 25.30 -7.18
CA THR A 31 11.70 24.74 -6.36
C THR A 31 11.53 23.25 -6.65
N VAL A 32 11.54 22.84 -7.93
CA VAL A 32 11.52 21.42 -8.31
C VAL A 32 12.73 20.69 -7.73
N ARG A 33 13.95 21.24 -7.87
CA ARG A 33 15.17 20.64 -7.31
C ARG A 33 15.14 20.55 -5.78
N ARG A 34 14.60 21.57 -5.10
CA ARG A 34 14.42 21.57 -3.64
C ARG A 34 13.47 20.45 -3.22
N TYR A 35 12.36 20.30 -3.93
CA TYR A 35 11.36 19.28 -3.66
C TYR A 35 11.87 17.85 -3.94
N LEU A 36 12.70 17.68 -4.96
CA LEU A 36 13.41 16.42 -5.22
C LEU A 36 14.53 16.13 -4.19
N ARG A 37 15.09 17.15 -3.55
CA ARG A 37 16.12 16.98 -2.50
C ARG A 37 15.53 16.69 -1.12
N SER A 38 14.35 17.23 -0.84
CA SER A 38 13.62 16.98 0.41
C SER A 38 12.98 15.58 0.48
N GLU A 39 13.30 14.69 -0.46
CA GLU A 39 12.77 13.33 -0.63
C GLU A 39 13.12 12.32 0.48
N THR A 40 13.59 12.75 1.66
CA THR A 40 13.63 11.88 2.84
C THR A 40 12.34 11.98 3.66
N THR A 41 11.20 12.06 3.00
CA THR A 41 9.94 11.65 3.62
C THR A 41 9.43 10.52 2.76
N GLU A 42 9.67 9.29 3.22
CA GLU A 42 9.15 8.09 2.60
C GLU A 42 7.67 8.33 2.30
N PRO A 43 7.20 8.19 1.05
CA PRO A 43 5.79 8.13 0.79
C PRO A 43 5.26 6.93 1.57
N SER A 44 4.63 7.21 2.72
CA SER A 44 3.84 6.24 3.45
C SER A 44 2.64 5.92 2.56
N TYR A 45 2.84 4.99 1.64
CA TYR A 45 1.76 4.40 0.88
C TYR A 45 0.84 3.76 1.92
N SER A 46 -0.43 4.13 1.91
CA SER A 46 -1.41 3.38 2.68
C SER A 46 -1.31 1.92 2.27
N GLU A 47 -1.34 1.03 3.27
CA GLU A 47 -1.30 -0.41 3.01
C GLU A 47 -2.34 -0.75 1.95
N ARG A 48 -1.92 -1.49 0.93
CA ARG A 48 -2.82 -1.96 -0.12
C ARG A 48 -3.88 -2.85 0.54
N ARG A 49 -5.06 -2.30 0.80
CA ARG A 49 -6.24 -3.09 1.17
C ARG A 49 -6.75 -3.78 -0.09
N SER A 50 -6.13 -4.88 -0.49
CA SER A 50 -6.76 -5.80 -1.43
C SER A 50 -7.94 -6.43 -0.69
N VAL A 51 -9.16 -5.98 -1.00
CA VAL A 51 -10.37 -6.62 -0.48
C VAL A 51 -10.40 -8.03 -1.03
N SER A 52 -10.05 -9.01 -0.20
CA SER A 52 -10.09 -10.40 -0.60
C SER A 52 -11.52 -10.90 -0.46
N GLU A 53 -12.00 -11.78 -1.34
CA GLU A 53 -13.32 -12.38 -1.17
C GLU A 53 -13.43 -13.15 0.17
N LEU A 54 -12.28 -13.58 0.70
CA LEU A 54 -12.12 -14.25 1.99
C LEU A 54 -12.35 -13.30 3.19
N ASP A 55 -12.22 -11.98 3.01
CA ASP A 55 -12.44 -11.01 4.08
C ASP A 55 -13.87 -11.08 4.61
N LYS A 56 -14.84 -11.44 3.74
CA LYS A 56 -16.25 -11.67 4.11
C LYS A 56 -16.40 -12.76 5.19
N TYR A 57 -15.51 -13.75 5.20
CA TYR A 57 -15.56 -14.89 6.11
C TYR A 57 -14.55 -14.81 7.26
N SER A 58 -13.77 -13.73 7.34
CA SER A 58 -12.68 -13.54 8.31
C SER A 58 -13.10 -13.78 9.77
N VAL A 59 -14.27 -13.26 10.16
CA VAL A 59 -14.83 -13.43 11.51
C VAL A 59 -15.21 -14.88 11.80
N GLN A 60 -15.83 -15.55 10.83
CA GLN A 60 -16.27 -16.95 10.96
C GLN A 60 -15.07 -17.90 11.03
N LEU A 61 -14.08 -17.71 10.14
CA LEU A 61 -12.84 -18.49 10.13
C LEU A 61 -12.05 -18.31 11.42
N SER A 62 -11.98 -17.08 11.95
CA SER A 62 -11.33 -16.80 13.23
C SER A 62 -12.03 -17.50 14.39
N ARG A 63 -13.36 -17.55 14.39
CA ARG A 63 -14.15 -18.24 15.42
C ARG A 63 -13.91 -19.75 15.36
N TRP A 64 -13.93 -20.35 14.18
CA TRP A 64 -13.65 -21.78 13.99
C TRP A 64 -12.23 -22.13 14.41
N LEU A 65 -11.25 -21.31 14.02
CA LEU A 65 -9.86 -21.52 14.40
C LEU A 65 -9.68 -21.48 15.92
N LYS A 66 -10.27 -20.50 16.62
CA LYS A 66 -10.27 -20.45 18.08
C LYS A 66 -10.90 -21.69 18.71
N ALA A 67 -12.09 -22.08 18.25
CA ALA A 67 -12.78 -23.27 18.74
C ALA A 67 -11.97 -24.56 18.55
N GLU A 68 -11.24 -24.68 17.43
CA GLU A 68 -10.42 -25.86 17.15
C GLU A 68 -9.10 -25.86 17.93
N THR A 69 -8.51 -24.69 18.18
CA THR A 69 -7.30 -24.59 19.01
C THR A 69 -7.52 -25.00 20.45
N THR A 70 -8.72 -24.82 20.99
CA THR A 70 -9.06 -25.23 22.37
C THR A 70 -9.19 -26.75 22.51
N LYS A 71 -9.46 -27.48 21.43
CA LYS A 71 -9.65 -28.94 21.47
C LYS A 71 -8.33 -29.70 21.58
N PRO A 72 -8.32 -30.86 22.25
CA PRO A 72 -7.13 -31.72 22.31
C PRO A 72 -6.78 -32.24 20.91
N ARG A 73 -5.49 -32.46 20.64
CA ARG A 73 -4.94 -32.80 19.32
C ARG A 73 -5.70 -33.90 18.57
N LYS A 74 -6.18 -34.93 19.28
CA LYS A 74 -6.92 -36.07 18.71
C LYS A 74 -8.36 -35.74 18.28
N GLN A 75 -8.94 -34.65 18.79
CA GLN A 75 -10.31 -34.20 18.48
C GLN A 75 -10.34 -32.97 17.57
N ARG A 76 -9.17 -32.46 17.16
CA ARG A 76 -9.07 -31.35 16.21
C ARG A 76 -9.46 -31.81 14.80
N ARG A 77 -10.48 -31.19 14.23
CA ARG A 77 -10.96 -31.37 12.86
C ARG A 77 -10.09 -30.60 11.89
N ASN A 78 -9.71 -31.23 10.79
CA ASN A 78 -9.00 -30.59 9.70
C ASN A 78 -9.94 -29.75 8.83
N LEU A 79 -9.41 -28.78 8.06
CA LEU A 79 -10.22 -27.92 7.18
C LEU A 79 -11.11 -28.71 6.20
N LYS A 80 -10.71 -29.90 5.77
CA LYS A 80 -11.53 -30.79 4.91
C LYS A 80 -12.73 -31.41 5.64
N GLN A 81 -12.72 -31.42 6.97
CA GLN A 81 -13.76 -31.98 7.83
C GLN A 81 -14.67 -30.89 8.40
N ILE A 82 -14.33 -29.62 8.15
CA ILE A 82 -15.16 -28.46 8.45
C ILE A 82 -15.84 -28.09 7.13
N HIS A 83 -16.95 -28.77 6.85
CA HIS A 83 -17.84 -28.51 5.71
C HIS A 83 -19.20 -28.10 6.25
#